data_AF-A0A1V6TRS8-F1
#
_entry.id   AF-A0A1V6TRS8-F1
#
_cell.length_a   1.000
_cell.length_b   1.000
_cell.length_c   1.000
_cell.angle_alpha   90.00
_cell.angle_beta   90.00
_cell.angle_gamma   90.00
#
_symmetry.space_group_name_H-M   'P 1'
#
loop_
_entity.id
_entity.type
_entity.pdbx_description
1 polymer ?
#
loop_
_entity_poly.entity_id
_entity_poly.type
_entity_poly.pdbx_seq_one_letter_code
_entity_poly.pdbx_strand_id
1 'polypeptide(L)'
;MTASEEVLRAFNDILDIKGAYTWRRSQVLTFMGHVVASVFLYDIQDSELLSLKAMVDEIHTLCPPDGATSSDPVIEPVQSTKRALNPIWQRNAPSQGSKFLLQTLVHNGVPLSGIYDILGLFLSSMGAAPNRATTRNFYLPMTAMYAKWCIALSEFIPKK
;
A
#
# COMPACT_ATOMS: atom_id res chain seq x y z
N MET A 1 -20.29 -2.01 -33.66
CA MET A 1 -20.22 -2.39 -32.24
C MET A 1 -18.78 -2.69 -31.90
N THR A 2 -18.07 -1.78 -31.23
CA THR A 2 -16.74 -2.06 -30.69
C THR A 2 -16.90 -3.01 -29.51
N ALA A 3 -16.38 -4.24 -29.62
CA ALA A 3 -16.31 -5.15 -28.48
C ALA A 3 -15.60 -4.43 -27.32
N SER A 4 -16.19 -4.43 -26.13
CA SER A 4 -15.50 -3.95 -24.92
C SER A 4 -14.22 -4.75 -24.77
N GLU A 5 -13.08 -4.07 -24.70
CA GLU A 5 -11.79 -4.71 -24.46
C GLU A 5 -11.86 -5.48 -23.12
N GLU A 6 -11.51 -6.77 -23.14
CA GLU A 6 -11.51 -7.62 -21.95
C GLU A 6 -10.42 -7.12 -21.00
N VAL A 7 -10.74 -6.84 -19.73
CA VAL A 7 -9.71 -6.55 -18.73
C VAL A 7 -9.25 -7.87 -18.15
N LEU A 8 -7.94 -8.07 -18.13
CA LEU A 8 -7.33 -9.31 -17.66
C LEU A 8 -7.37 -9.40 -16.13
N ARG A 9 -7.24 -10.62 -15.61
CA ARG A 9 -6.96 -10.85 -14.19
C ARG A 9 -5.45 -10.73 -13.94
N ALA A 10 -5.08 -10.34 -12.72
CA ALA A 10 -3.70 -10.18 -12.29
C ALA A 10 -3.28 -11.29 -11.32
N PHE A 11 -1.97 -11.44 -11.17
CA PHE A 11 -1.32 -12.27 -10.16
C PHE A 11 -1.81 -13.72 -10.17
N ASN A 12 -1.40 -14.44 -11.22
CA ASN A 12 -1.79 -15.83 -11.49
C ASN A 12 -3.32 -16.03 -11.66
N ASP A 13 -3.96 -15.10 -12.38
CA ASP A 13 -5.41 -15.07 -12.61
C ASP A 13 -6.27 -15.04 -11.32
N ILE A 14 -5.69 -14.71 -10.16
CA ILE A 14 -6.44 -14.65 -8.90
C ILE A 14 -7.18 -13.33 -8.77
N LEU A 15 -6.50 -12.22 -9.01
CA LEU A 15 -7.06 -10.89 -8.79
C LEU A 15 -7.89 -10.45 -10.00
N ASP A 16 -9.21 -10.37 -9.84
CA ASP A 16 -10.05 -9.64 -10.80
C ASP A 16 -9.88 -8.14 -10.61
N ILE A 17 -9.14 -7.50 -11.52
CA ILE A 17 -8.82 -6.07 -11.47
C ILE A 17 -10.10 -5.22 -11.52
N LYS A 18 -11.11 -5.63 -12.30
CA LYS A 18 -12.37 -4.87 -12.42
C LYS A 18 -13.14 -4.87 -11.10
N GLY A 19 -13.27 -6.03 -10.47
CA GLY A 19 -13.87 -6.14 -9.13
C GLY A 19 -13.06 -5.37 -8.09
N ALA A 20 -11.73 -5.55 -8.12
CA ALA A 20 -10.78 -4.96 -7.19
C ALA A 20 -10.77 -3.43 -7.21
N TYR A 21 -11.10 -2.81 -8.33
CA TYR A 21 -11.24 -1.35 -8.45
C TYR A 21 -12.23 -0.75 -7.44
N THR A 22 -13.25 -1.51 -7.03
CA THR A 22 -14.30 -1.06 -6.12
C THR A 22 -14.08 -1.47 -4.66
N TRP A 23 -12.95 -2.11 -4.36
CA TRP A 23 -12.67 -2.62 -3.03
C TRP A 23 -12.53 -1.53 -1.99
N ARG A 24 -13.11 -1.80 -0.82
CA ARG A 24 -12.91 -1.01 0.38
C ARG A 24 -11.63 -1.44 1.09
N ARG A 25 -11.16 -0.61 2.03
CA ARG A 25 -9.99 -0.88 2.87
C ARG A 25 -9.91 -2.32 3.37
N SER A 26 -10.98 -2.84 3.97
CA SER A 26 -10.99 -4.19 4.55
C SER A 26 -10.72 -5.28 3.50
N GLN A 27 -11.24 -5.12 2.28
CA GLN A 27 -11.02 -6.07 1.19
C GLN A 27 -9.58 -6.00 0.68
N VAL A 28 -9.02 -4.79 0.56
CA VAL A 28 -7.61 -4.58 0.20
C VAL A 28 -6.67 -5.25 1.21
N LEU A 29 -6.88 -4.97 2.51
CA LEU A 29 -6.06 -5.55 3.58
C LEU A 29 -6.25 -7.07 3.68
N THR A 30 -7.47 -7.58 3.50
CA THR A 30 -7.75 -9.03 3.48
C THR A 30 -7.01 -9.70 2.33
N PHE A 31 -7.00 -9.10 1.14
CA PHE A 31 -6.25 -9.61 0.00
C PHE A 31 -4.74 -9.64 0.28
N MET A 32 -4.18 -8.57 0.84
CA MET A 32 -2.76 -8.53 1.22
C MET A 32 -2.41 -9.65 2.23
N GLY A 33 -3.26 -9.84 3.24
CA GLY A 33 -3.10 -10.94 4.21
C GLY A 33 -3.16 -12.32 3.55
N HIS A 34 -4.05 -12.51 2.58
CA HIS A 34 -4.15 -13.76 1.81
C HIS A 34 -2.88 -14.02 0.97
N VAL A 35 -2.32 -12.98 0.34
CA VAL A 35 -1.05 -13.09 -0.41
C VAL A 35 0.07 -13.58 0.51
N VAL A 36 0.23 -12.96 1.68
CA VAL A 36 1.26 -13.36 2.66
C VAL A 36 1.02 -14.79 3.18
N ALA A 37 -0.22 -15.17 3.40
CA ALA A 37 -0.58 -16.52 3.86
C ALA A 37 -0.43 -17.61 2.78
N SER A 38 -0.33 -17.23 1.49
CA SER A 38 -0.39 -18.18 0.37
C SER A 38 0.46 -17.73 -0.81
N VAL A 39 1.72 -17.34 -0.55
CA VAL A 39 2.66 -16.80 -1.56
C VAL A 39 2.82 -17.70 -2.80
N PHE A 40 2.79 -19.02 -2.62
CA PHE A 40 2.90 -19.99 -3.71
C PHE A 40 1.77 -19.87 -4.74
N LEU A 41 0.58 -19.40 -4.36
CA LEU A 41 -0.53 -19.18 -5.30
C LEU A 41 -0.26 -18.02 -6.27
N TYR A 42 0.65 -17.10 -5.90
CA TYR A 42 0.91 -15.86 -6.61
C TYR A 42 2.24 -15.87 -7.36
N ASP A 43 2.86 -17.05 -7.53
CA ASP A 43 4.20 -17.24 -8.12
C ASP A 43 5.31 -16.44 -7.41
N ILE A 44 5.15 -16.21 -6.11
CA ILE A 44 6.11 -15.50 -5.27
C ILE A 44 7.06 -16.51 -4.63
N GLN A 45 8.36 -16.22 -4.68
CA GLN A 45 9.39 -17.05 -4.05
C GLN A 45 9.33 -16.94 -2.52
N ASP A 46 9.58 -18.05 -1.82
CA ASP A 46 9.57 -18.07 -0.34
C ASP A 46 10.58 -17.08 0.28
N SER A 47 11.67 -16.77 -0.43
CA SER A 47 12.64 -15.75 0.00
C SER A 47 12.06 -14.35 0.13
N GLU A 48 10.99 -14.04 -0.62
CA GLU A 48 10.31 -12.74 -0.61
C GLU A 48 9.26 -12.62 0.50
N LEU A 49 8.90 -13.73 1.16
CA LEU A 49 7.82 -13.77 2.15
C LEU A 49 8.06 -12.79 3.31
N LEU A 50 9.29 -12.73 3.83
CA LEU A 50 9.62 -11.81 4.93
C LEU A 50 9.47 -10.36 4.51
N SER A 51 9.90 -10.01 3.29
CA SER A 51 9.75 -8.67 2.73
C SER A 51 8.28 -8.31 2.56
N LEU A 52 7.46 -9.21 2.01
CA LEU A 52 6.02 -8.98 1.84
C LEU A 52 5.31 -8.81 3.17
N LYS A 53 5.63 -9.64 4.17
CA LYS A 53 5.07 -9.50 5.51
C LYS A 53 5.40 -8.13 6.11
N ALA A 54 6.66 -7.69 5.99
CA ALA A 54 7.07 -6.38 6.47
C ALA A 54 6.32 -5.23 5.77
N MET A 55 6.08 -5.33 4.46
CA MET A 55 5.28 -4.34 3.73
C MET A 55 3.83 -4.29 4.21
N VAL A 56 3.19 -5.46 4.40
CA VAL A 56 1.80 -5.56 4.85
C VAL A 56 1.65 -5.04 6.29
N ASP A 57 2.57 -5.40 7.18
CA ASP A 57 2.60 -4.90 8.56
C ASP A 57 2.76 -3.36 8.61
N GLU A 58 3.61 -2.80 7.74
CA GLU A 58 3.80 -1.36 7.64
C GLU A 58 2.54 -0.65 7.09
N ILE A 59 1.90 -1.21 6.06
CA ILE A 59 0.63 -0.69 5.53
C ILE A 59 -0.44 -0.68 6.63
N HIS A 60 -0.58 -1.77 7.40
CA HIS A 60 -1.52 -1.84 8.52
C HIS A 60 -1.24 -0.75 9.57
N THR A 61 0.04 -0.51 9.88
CA THR A 61 0.47 0.46 10.88
C THR A 61 0.22 1.91 10.44
N LEU A 62 0.33 2.20 9.14
CA LEU A 62 0.16 3.54 8.55
C LEU A 62 -1.29 3.85 8.11
N CYS A 63 -2.16 2.84 8.06
CA CYS A 63 -3.52 2.99 7.55
C CYS A 63 -4.45 3.65 8.60
N PRO A 64 -5.01 4.84 8.34
CA PRO A 64 -6.00 5.44 9.23
C PRO A 64 -7.34 4.68 9.26
N PRO A 65 -8.18 4.87 10.29
CA PRO A 65 -7.90 5.61 11.52
C PRO A 65 -7.24 4.75 12.61
N ASP A 66 -7.14 3.44 12.40
CA ASP A 66 -6.82 2.46 13.45
C ASP A 66 -5.35 1.99 13.42
N GLY A 67 -4.57 2.38 12.42
CA GLY A 67 -3.14 2.10 12.36
C GLY A 67 -2.39 2.80 13.49
N ALA A 68 -1.59 2.08 14.26
CA ALA A 68 -0.98 2.56 15.50
C ALA A 68 -0.22 3.90 15.34
N THR A 69 0.48 4.10 14.22
CA THR A 69 1.23 5.35 13.94
C THR A 69 0.33 6.45 13.41
N SER A 70 -0.82 6.10 12.83
CA SER A 70 -1.85 7.04 12.40
C SER A 70 -2.62 7.58 13.61
N SER A 71 -2.95 6.74 14.58
CA SER A 71 -3.78 7.10 15.73
C SER A 71 -3.00 7.75 16.90
N ASP A 72 -1.68 7.94 16.80
CA ASP A 72 -0.87 8.48 17.90
C ASP A 72 -1.19 9.97 18.14
N PRO A 73 -1.83 10.31 19.28
CA PRO A 73 -2.25 11.69 19.57
C PRO A 73 -1.07 12.65 19.78
N VAL A 74 0.14 12.13 20.00
CA VAL A 74 1.36 12.93 20.11
C VAL A 74 1.87 13.36 18.72
N ILE A 75 1.44 12.67 17.66
CA ILE A 75 1.92 12.82 16.28
C ILE A 75 0.82 13.41 15.37
N GLU A 76 0.26 14.55 15.78
CA GLU A 76 -0.68 15.35 14.95
C GLU A 76 0.03 16.19 13.87
N PRO A 77 -0.51 16.32 12.64
CA PRO A 77 -1.79 15.78 12.16
C PRO A 77 -1.69 14.30 11.84
N VAL A 78 -2.83 13.59 11.78
CA VAL A 78 -2.83 12.21 11.29
C VAL A 78 -2.40 12.13 9.83
N GLN A 79 -1.43 11.27 9.52
CA GLN A 79 -0.90 11.08 8.16
C GLN A 79 -0.43 9.63 7.97
N SER A 80 -0.54 9.13 6.74
CA SER A 80 -0.07 7.80 6.32
C SER A 80 1.41 7.79 5.89
N THR A 81 2.23 8.55 6.62
CA THR A 81 3.68 8.63 6.44
C THR A 81 4.37 8.20 7.73
N LYS A 82 5.30 7.27 7.63
CA LYS A 82 6.07 6.75 8.75
C LYS A 82 6.98 7.84 9.31
N ARG A 83 6.70 8.29 10.54
CA ARG A 83 7.41 9.39 11.19
C ARG A 83 7.40 9.24 12.70
N ALA A 84 8.38 9.85 13.34
CA ALA A 84 8.44 9.99 14.79
C ALA A 84 8.61 11.45 15.18
N LEU A 85 8.24 11.79 16.42
CA LEU A 85 8.52 13.12 16.97
C LEU A 85 10.05 13.32 17.05
N ASN A 86 10.52 14.46 16.56
CA ASN A 86 11.91 14.83 16.69
C ASN A 86 12.20 15.27 18.14
N PRO A 87 13.08 14.60 18.89
CA PRO A 87 13.31 14.90 20.31
C PRO A 87 13.90 16.31 20.54
N ILE A 88 14.54 16.91 19.54
CA ILE A 88 15.06 18.28 19.63
C ILE A 88 14.04 19.33 19.19
N TRP A 89 12.84 18.92 18.71
CA TRP A 89 11.84 19.88 18.28
C TRP A 89 11.21 20.60 19.46
N GLN A 90 11.20 21.93 19.37
CA GLN A 90 10.58 22.80 20.37
C GLN A 90 9.47 23.60 19.70
N ARG A 91 8.24 23.48 20.22
CA ARG A 91 7.07 24.21 19.70
C ARG A 91 7.31 25.74 19.63
N ASN A 92 8.05 26.27 20.59
CA ASN A 92 8.32 27.72 20.72
C ASN A 92 9.55 28.18 19.91
N ALA A 93 10.31 27.25 19.31
CA ALA A 93 11.49 27.54 18.50
C ALA A 93 11.52 26.65 17.24
N PRO A 94 10.52 26.77 16.34
CA PRO A 94 10.35 25.85 15.20
C PRO A 94 11.48 25.93 14.15
N SER A 95 12.33 26.96 14.21
CA SER A 95 13.48 27.13 13.30
C SER A 95 14.67 26.23 13.66
N GLN A 96 14.70 25.60 14.85
CA GLN A 96 15.83 24.75 15.27
C GLN A 96 15.76 23.32 14.76
N GLY A 97 14.63 22.90 14.18
CA GLY A 97 14.50 21.58 13.58
C GLY A 97 13.08 21.26 13.11
N SER A 98 12.96 20.27 12.22
CA SER A 98 11.66 19.73 11.81
C SER A 98 10.95 19.11 13.02
N LYS A 99 9.61 19.23 13.07
CA LYS A 99 8.77 18.54 14.07
C LYS A 99 8.91 17.02 14.01
N PHE A 100 9.09 16.49 12.81
CA PHE A 100 9.10 15.06 12.56
C PHE A 100 10.40 14.59 11.95
N LEU A 101 10.86 13.43 12.42
CA LEU A 101 11.87 12.62 11.77
C LEU A 101 11.18 11.61 10.88
N LEU A 102 11.59 11.54 9.61
CA LEU A 102 11.09 10.54 8.69
C LEU A 102 11.67 9.17 9.06
N GLN A 103 10.81 8.17 9.15
CA GLN A 103 11.22 6.78 9.30
C GLN A 103 10.96 6.04 7.99
N THR A 104 11.71 4.99 7.72
CA THR A 104 11.65 4.30 6.43
C THR A 104 11.67 2.78 6.58
N LEU A 105 10.96 2.10 5.69
CA LEU A 105 11.19 0.71 5.32
C LEU A 105 12.22 0.73 4.19
N VAL A 106 13.36 0.06 4.35
CA VAL A 106 14.37 -0.03 3.29
C VAL A 106 14.19 -1.34 2.54
N HIS A 107 13.93 -1.26 1.24
CA HIS A 107 13.85 -2.42 0.35
C HIS A 107 14.83 -2.25 -0.81
N ASN A 108 15.75 -3.20 -0.98
CA ASN A 108 16.81 -3.14 -2.00
C ASN A 108 17.56 -1.80 -2.05
N GLY A 109 17.85 -1.22 -0.88
CA GLY A 109 18.54 0.06 -0.74
C GLY A 109 17.67 1.30 -0.96
N VAL A 110 16.39 1.14 -1.31
CA VAL A 110 15.44 2.24 -1.49
C VAL A 110 14.67 2.50 -0.20
N PRO A 111 14.76 3.70 0.40
CA PRO A 111 14.00 4.05 1.59
C PRO A 111 12.57 4.48 1.24
N LEU A 112 11.56 3.79 1.79
CA LEU A 112 10.14 4.07 1.60
C LEU A 112 9.49 4.51 2.90
N SER A 113 8.70 5.58 2.87
CA SER A 113 8.07 6.15 4.07
C SER A 113 6.56 6.34 3.95
N GLY A 114 6.01 6.35 2.73
CA GLY A 114 4.60 6.53 2.46
C GLY A 114 3.86 5.21 2.23
N ILE A 115 2.63 5.12 2.72
CA ILE A 115 1.76 3.96 2.49
C ILE A 115 1.56 3.64 1.00
N TYR A 116 1.54 4.66 0.13
CA TYR A 116 1.33 4.49 -1.31
C TYR A 116 2.55 3.85 -1.98
N ASP A 117 3.75 4.29 -1.62
CA ASP A 117 4.98 3.73 -2.16
C ASP A 117 5.15 2.27 -1.73
N ILE A 118 4.82 1.97 -0.47
CA ILE A 118 4.83 0.60 0.06
C ILE A 118 3.76 -0.25 -0.63
N LEU A 119 2.57 0.28 -0.90
CA LEU A 119 1.55 -0.42 -1.70
C LEU A 119 2.04 -0.70 -3.12
N GLY A 120 2.64 0.29 -3.77
CA GLY A 120 3.21 0.14 -5.12
C GLY A 120 4.30 -0.93 -5.13
N LEU A 121 5.19 -0.91 -4.13
CA LEU A 121 6.20 -1.94 -3.95
C LEU A 121 5.55 -3.32 -3.77
N PHE A 122 4.59 -3.45 -2.85
CA PHE A 122 3.87 -4.70 -2.61
C PHE A 122 3.30 -5.29 -3.90
N LEU A 123 2.59 -4.49 -4.70
CA LEU A 123 2.03 -4.92 -5.98
C LEU A 123 3.11 -5.29 -7.00
N SER A 124 4.25 -4.58 -7.01
CA SER A 124 5.37 -4.87 -7.90
C SER A 124 6.15 -6.13 -7.54
N SER A 125 6.10 -6.54 -6.26
CA SER A 125 6.71 -7.77 -5.75
C SER A 125 5.85 -9.01 -6.00
N MET A 126 4.66 -8.86 -6.62
CA MET A 126 3.80 -9.97 -7.00
C MET A 126 4.17 -10.53 -8.39
N GLY A 127 3.55 -11.66 -8.75
CA GLY A 127 3.78 -12.33 -10.03
C GLY A 127 3.63 -11.45 -11.28
N ALA A 128 4.29 -11.88 -12.36
CA ALA A 128 4.39 -11.15 -13.60
C ALA A 128 3.01 -10.86 -14.25
N ALA A 129 2.98 -9.83 -15.12
CA ALA A 129 1.81 -9.57 -15.95
C ALA A 129 1.52 -10.77 -16.88
N PRO A 130 0.25 -11.09 -17.17
CA PRO A 130 -0.09 -12.15 -18.11
C PRO A 130 0.51 -11.91 -19.51
N ASN A 131 0.83 -12.97 -20.25
CA ASN A 131 1.46 -12.87 -21.59
C ASN A 131 0.67 -12.01 -22.60
N ARG A 132 -0.66 -11.90 -22.43
CA ARG A 132 -1.56 -11.10 -23.28
C ARG A 132 -1.80 -9.67 -22.78
N ALA A 133 -1.03 -9.24 -21.76
CA ALA A 133 -1.15 -7.91 -21.16
C ALA A 133 -0.70 -6.81 -22.13
N THR A 134 -1.58 -5.83 -22.29
CA THR A 134 -1.37 -4.60 -23.04
C THR A 134 -1.61 -3.40 -22.12
N THR A 135 -1.23 -2.22 -22.58
CA THR A 135 -1.50 -0.97 -21.87
C THR A 135 -2.98 -0.82 -21.52
N ARG A 136 -3.89 -1.19 -22.44
CA ARG A 136 -5.33 -0.95 -22.29
C ARG A 136 -6.04 -2.03 -21.48
N ASN A 137 -5.63 -3.29 -21.62
CA ASN A 137 -6.33 -4.41 -21.00
C ASN A 137 -5.78 -4.84 -19.63
N PHE A 138 -4.60 -4.33 -19.23
CA PHE A 138 -3.96 -4.69 -17.97
C PHE A 138 -3.36 -3.48 -17.24
N TYR A 139 -2.39 -2.76 -17.84
CA TYR A 139 -1.62 -1.76 -17.09
C TYR A 139 -2.43 -0.50 -16.70
N LEU A 140 -3.30 0.01 -17.58
CA LEU A 140 -4.21 1.10 -17.23
C LEU A 140 -5.24 0.67 -16.18
N PRO A 141 -5.93 -0.48 -16.32
CA PRO A 141 -6.77 -1.03 -15.25
C PRO A 141 -6.04 -1.22 -13.91
N MET A 142 -4.83 -1.80 -13.92
CA MET A 142 -4.00 -1.98 -12.71
C MET A 142 -3.66 -0.65 -12.06
N THR A 143 -3.25 0.35 -12.84
CA THR A 143 -2.96 1.71 -12.34
C THR A 143 -4.21 2.35 -11.74
N ALA A 144 -5.36 2.20 -12.39
CA ALA A 144 -6.63 2.73 -11.90
C ALA A 144 -7.07 2.05 -10.59
N MET A 145 -6.90 0.73 -10.49
CA MET A 145 -7.13 -0.04 -9.26
C MET A 145 -6.18 0.42 -8.15
N TYR A 146 -4.89 0.54 -8.43
CA TYR A 146 -3.89 1.05 -7.47
C TYR A 146 -4.29 2.42 -6.92
N ALA A 147 -4.66 3.37 -7.79
CA ALA A 147 -5.11 4.69 -7.35
C ALA A 147 -6.36 4.62 -6.45
N LYS A 148 -7.31 3.72 -6.74
CA LYS A 148 -8.47 3.49 -5.87
C LYS A 148 -8.10 2.88 -4.53
N TRP A 149 -7.15 1.95 -4.51
CA TRP A 149 -6.65 1.38 -3.26
C TRP A 149 -5.93 2.42 -2.41
N CYS A 150 -5.15 3.33 -3.01
CA CYS A 150 -4.58 4.47 -2.29
C CYS A 150 -5.65 5.32 -1.60
N ILE A 151 -6.76 5.61 -2.28
CA ILE A 151 -7.89 6.34 -1.69
C ILE A 151 -8.51 5.52 -0.54
N ALA A 152 -8.85 4.25 -0.77
CA ALA A 152 -9.46 3.39 0.24
C ALA A 152 -8.59 3.26 1.51
N LEU A 153 -7.27 3.17 1.35
CA LEU A 153 -6.31 3.07 2.46
C LEU A 153 -6.10 4.41 3.19
N SER A 154 -6.39 5.55 2.57
CA SER A 154 -6.22 6.88 3.18
C SER A 154 -7.52 7.52 3.69
N GLU A 155 -8.67 6.91 3.42
CA GLU A 155 -9.98 7.41 3.88
C GLU A 155 -10.04 7.55 5.41
N PHE A 156 -10.04 8.78 5.89
CA PHE A 156 -10.39 9.08 7.28
C PHE A 156 -11.89 8.94 7.46
N ILE A 157 -12.31 7.89 8.16
CA ILE A 157 -13.67 7.79 8.67
C ILE A 157 -13.62 8.36 10.10
N PRO A 158 -14.00 9.63 10.34
CA PRO A 158 -14.08 10.15 11.70
C PRO A 158 -15.08 9.30 12.49
N LYS A 159 -14.67 8.84 13.67
CA LYS A 159 -15.59 8.20 14.63
C LYS A 159 -16.63 9.26 15.02
N LYS A 160 -17.89 9.02 14.69
CA LYS A 160 -19.03 9.82 15.16
C LYS A 160 -19.27 9.59 16.63
#